data_AF-A0A5K4EPP9-F1
#
_entry.id   AF-A0A5K4EPP9-F1
#
_cell.length_a   1.000
_cell.length_b   1.000
_cell.length_c   1.000
_cell.angle_alpha   90.00
_cell.angle_beta   90.00
_cell.angle_gamma   90.00
#
_symmetry.space_group_name_H-M   'P 1'
#
loop_
_entity.id
_entity.type
_entity.pdbx_description
1 polymer ?
#
loop_
_entity_poly.entity_id
_entity_poly.type
_entity_poly.pdbx_seq_one_letter_code
_entity_poly.pdbx_strand_id
1 'polypeptide(L)'
;MHNLLAWILLILKLSCTLTEKLPVIIWHGMGDRGTGMGILKLATAIQNEIPRTYVKCITTSDSVIEDIEDTYFMPINDQLDYVCRMIHEDKNLSNGLHMIGISQGGLFVRALVQKCNFSKVGTVVSIGGPQQGIFGIPKCINDGFIHLCLLMNELLSYGAYINFIQSHLVQAQYWHDPLEEDVYRKYSQFLADINQENEINEIYREKMKNIQRLVLVKFSGDTIVIPKESEWFGFYQNGSSTNTTTLQDSILYTELQRSSRMFC
;
A
#
# COMPACT_ATOMS: atom_id res chain seq x y z
N MET A 1 -29.74 28.35 -43.35
CA MET A 1 -29.89 28.10 -41.89
C MET A 1 -29.58 26.67 -41.46
N HIS A 2 -29.76 25.63 -42.29
CA HIS A 2 -29.45 24.23 -41.90
C HIS A 2 -27.94 23.92 -41.74
N ASN A 3 -27.04 24.61 -42.44
CA ASN A 3 -25.60 24.36 -42.30
C ASN A 3 -24.99 24.94 -41.01
N LEU A 4 -25.53 26.03 -40.45
CA LEU A 4 -24.93 26.66 -39.25
C LEU A 4 -25.12 25.78 -37.98
N LEU A 5 -26.26 25.10 -37.87
CA LEU A 5 -26.53 24.14 -36.78
C LEU A 5 -25.66 22.88 -36.88
N ALA A 6 -25.36 22.40 -38.09
CA ALA A 6 -24.48 21.24 -38.30
C ALA A 6 -23.03 21.53 -37.85
N TRP A 7 -22.52 22.74 -38.12
CA TRP A 7 -21.19 23.18 -37.68
C TRP A 7 -21.14 23.40 -36.15
N ILE A 8 -22.18 23.95 -35.53
CA ILE A 8 -22.27 24.11 -34.07
C ILE A 8 -22.30 22.74 -33.37
N LEU A 9 -23.03 21.76 -33.91
CA LEU A 9 -23.06 20.38 -33.39
C LEU A 9 -21.75 19.62 -33.62
N LEU A 10 -21.00 19.94 -34.68
CA LEU A 10 -19.66 19.37 -34.93
C LEU A 10 -18.62 19.98 -33.97
N ILE A 11 -18.69 21.29 -33.72
CA ILE A 11 -17.80 22.00 -32.77
C ILE A 11 -18.10 21.58 -31.31
N LEU A 12 -19.37 21.35 -30.95
CA LEU A 12 -19.76 20.81 -29.65
C LEU A 12 -19.36 19.34 -29.46
N LYS A 13 -19.27 18.54 -30.54
CA LYS A 13 -18.71 17.19 -30.50
C LYS A 13 -17.19 17.15 -30.38
N LEU A 14 -16.48 18.23 -30.73
CA LEU A 14 -15.03 18.33 -30.72
C LEU A 14 -14.43 18.94 -29.46
N SER A 15 -15.23 19.28 -28.44
CA SER A 15 -14.72 19.81 -27.17
C SER A 15 -15.37 19.17 -25.94
N CYS A 16 -15.73 17.88 -26.04
CA CYS A 16 -15.73 17.04 -24.86
C CYS A 16 -14.36 16.39 -24.80
N THR A 17 -13.38 17.09 -24.23
CA THR A 17 -12.27 16.35 -23.62
C THR A 17 -12.92 15.51 -22.54
N LEU A 18 -13.24 14.24 -22.85
CA LEU A 18 -13.30 13.24 -21.81
C LEU A 18 -11.91 13.30 -21.18
N THR A 19 -11.78 14.02 -20.08
CA THR A 19 -10.74 13.70 -19.11
C THR A 19 -11.05 12.28 -18.70
N GLU A 20 -10.39 11.32 -19.36
CA GLU A 20 -10.57 9.90 -19.10
C GLU A 20 -10.33 9.72 -17.60
N LYS A 21 -11.40 9.39 -16.87
CA LYS A 21 -11.35 9.26 -15.42
C LYS A 21 -10.49 8.04 -15.16
N LEU A 22 -9.38 8.24 -14.45
CA LEU A 22 -8.50 7.14 -14.13
C LEU A 22 -9.31 6.09 -13.33
N PRO A 23 -9.18 4.81 -13.68
CA PRO A 23 -9.76 3.72 -12.90
C PRO A 23 -9.16 3.69 -11.49
N VAL A 24 -9.80 2.96 -10.59
CA VAL A 24 -9.35 2.80 -9.20
C VAL A 24 -9.11 1.33 -8.92
N ILE A 25 -7.95 0.98 -8.38
CA ILE A 25 -7.76 -0.32 -7.74
C ILE A 25 -7.95 -0.20 -6.23
N ILE A 26 -8.52 -1.24 -5.61
CA ILE A 26 -8.64 -1.34 -4.15
C ILE A 26 -7.95 -2.61 -3.68
N TRP A 27 -6.96 -2.47 -2.80
CA TRP A 27 -6.25 -3.58 -2.17
C TRP A 27 -6.65 -3.68 -0.70
N HIS A 28 -7.22 -4.83 -0.34
CA HIS A 28 -7.67 -5.14 1.02
C HIS A 28 -6.50 -5.39 1.98
N GLY A 29 -6.85 -5.51 3.28
CA GLY A 29 -5.91 -5.80 4.35
C GLY A 29 -5.83 -7.28 4.71
N MET A 30 -5.10 -7.56 5.79
CA MET A 30 -4.94 -8.88 6.40
C MET A 30 -6.31 -9.52 6.74
N GLY A 31 -6.50 -10.79 6.38
CA GLY A 31 -7.70 -11.55 6.74
C GLY A 31 -8.98 -11.20 5.97
N ASP A 32 -8.93 -10.21 5.07
CA ASP A 32 -10.02 -9.88 4.15
C ASP A 32 -9.69 -10.38 2.73
N ARG A 33 -10.54 -10.05 1.76
CA ARG A 33 -10.45 -10.50 0.37
C ARG A 33 -11.00 -9.46 -0.59
N GLY A 34 -10.65 -9.52 -1.87
CA GLY A 34 -11.16 -8.57 -2.89
C GLY A 34 -12.68 -8.60 -3.05
N THR A 35 -13.31 -9.73 -2.72
CA THR A 35 -14.78 -9.91 -2.72
C THR A 35 -15.43 -9.66 -1.35
N GLY A 36 -14.69 -9.10 -0.40
CA GLY A 36 -15.17 -8.80 0.95
C GLY A 36 -16.26 -7.74 0.95
N MET A 37 -17.23 -7.85 1.85
CA MET A 37 -18.38 -6.93 1.88
C MET A 37 -17.95 -5.47 2.08
N GLY A 38 -16.95 -5.21 2.92
CA GLY A 38 -16.41 -3.86 3.15
C GLY A 38 -15.77 -3.28 1.89
N ILE A 39 -14.95 -4.09 1.21
CA ILE A 39 -14.26 -3.73 -0.04
C ILE A 39 -15.25 -3.43 -1.16
N LEU A 40 -16.25 -4.30 -1.36
CA LEU A 40 -17.28 -4.11 -2.39
C LEU A 40 -18.18 -2.90 -2.09
N LYS A 41 -18.49 -2.62 -0.82
CA LYS A 41 -19.21 -1.39 -0.44
C LYS A 41 -18.40 -0.14 -0.77
N LEU A 42 -17.09 -0.15 -0.51
CA LEU A 42 -16.21 0.96 -0.88
C LEU A 42 -16.16 1.14 -2.41
N ALA A 43 -16.02 0.06 -3.17
CA ALA A 43 -16.05 0.11 -4.63
C ALA A 43 -17.36 0.72 -5.16
N THR A 44 -18.49 0.27 -4.61
CA THR A 44 -19.82 0.79 -4.96
C THR A 44 -19.96 2.28 -4.63
N ALA A 45 -19.48 2.71 -3.46
CA ALA A 45 -19.50 4.11 -3.07
C ALA A 45 -18.68 4.98 -4.04
N ILE A 46 -17.48 4.53 -4.43
CA ILE A 46 -16.64 5.22 -5.42
C ILE A 46 -17.35 5.32 -6.77
N GLN A 47 -18.00 4.26 -7.23
CA GLN A 47 -18.72 4.26 -8.51
C GLN A 47 -19.95 5.18 -8.49
N ASN A 48 -20.62 5.32 -7.35
CA ASN A 48 -21.74 6.24 -7.17
C ASN A 48 -21.29 7.71 -7.21
N GLU A 49 -20.21 8.04 -6.49
CA GLU A 49 -19.65 9.40 -6.45
C GLU A 49 -18.94 9.77 -7.75
N ILE A 50 -18.39 8.79 -8.47
CA ILE A 50 -17.66 8.97 -9.72
C ILE A 50 -18.28 8.11 -10.81
N PRO A 51 -19.40 8.55 -11.43
CA PRO A 51 -20.09 7.76 -12.44
C PRO A 51 -19.16 7.38 -13.60
N ARG A 52 -19.30 6.11 -14.04
CA ARG A 52 -18.54 5.46 -15.13
C ARG A 52 -17.06 5.21 -14.84
N THR A 53 -16.58 5.40 -13.61
CA THR A 53 -15.22 4.96 -13.27
C THR A 53 -15.15 3.44 -13.19
N TYR A 54 -14.08 2.86 -13.73
CA TYR A 54 -13.78 1.45 -13.57
C TYR A 54 -13.11 1.24 -12.21
N VAL A 55 -13.64 0.31 -11.40
CA VAL A 55 -13.07 -0.04 -10.09
C VAL A 55 -12.75 -1.52 -10.07
N LYS A 56 -11.50 -1.87 -9.74
CA LYS A 56 -11.01 -3.23 -9.61
C LYS A 56 -10.63 -3.50 -8.15
N CYS A 57 -11.36 -4.38 -7.49
CA CYS A 57 -10.91 -4.95 -6.22
C CYS A 57 -9.85 -6.01 -6.52
N ILE A 58 -8.68 -5.87 -5.92
CA ILE A 58 -7.56 -6.80 -6.10
C ILE A 58 -7.87 -8.11 -5.38
N THR A 59 -7.57 -9.21 -6.05
CA THR A 59 -7.51 -10.56 -5.48
C THR A 59 -6.18 -11.19 -5.91
N THR A 60 -5.54 -11.98 -5.05
CA THR A 60 -4.31 -12.74 -5.36
C THR A 60 -4.61 -14.14 -5.90
N SER A 61 -5.82 -14.64 -5.69
CA SER A 61 -6.33 -15.89 -6.25
C SER A 61 -7.80 -15.78 -6.68
N ASP A 62 -8.25 -16.69 -7.54
CA ASP A 62 -9.67 -16.90 -7.85
C ASP A 62 -10.42 -17.59 -6.68
N SER A 63 -9.68 -18.27 -5.80
CA SER A 63 -10.22 -18.88 -4.58
C SER A 63 -10.31 -17.84 -3.46
N VAL A 64 -11.52 -17.65 -2.93
CA VAL A 64 -11.79 -16.78 -1.78
C VAL A 64 -10.95 -17.15 -0.54
N ILE A 65 -10.70 -18.44 -0.34
CA ILE A 65 -9.94 -18.91 0.82
C ILE A 65 -8.45 -18.60 0.62
N GLU A 66 -7.93 -18.87 -0.58
CA GLU A 66 -6.54 -18.61 -0.92
C GLU A 66 -6.23 -17.10 -0.92
N ASP A 67 -7.14 -16.26 -1.42
CA ASP A 67 -7.02 -14.79 -1.35
C ASP A 67 -6.87 -14.28 0.10
N ILE A 68 -7.50 -14.96 1.07
CA ILE A 68 -7.36 -14.66 2.50
C ILE A 68 -6.04 -15.22 3.03
N GLU A 69 -5.71 -16.48 2.73
CA GLU A 69 -4.49 -17.15 3.19
C GLU A 69 -3.23 -16.43 2.69
N ASP A 70 -3.24 -15.95 1.44
CA ASP A 70 -2.17 -15.17 0.84
C ASP A 70 -1.86 -13.89 1.62
N THR A 71 -2.85 -13.29 2.28
CA THR A 71 -2.61 -12.11 3.15
C THR A 71 -1.73 -12.41 4.37
N TYR A 72 -1.57 -13.69 4.73
CA TYR A 72 -0.71 -14.16 5.80
C TYR A 72 0.55 -14.84 5.27
N PHE A 73 0.46 -15.60 4.17
CA PHE A 73 1.49 -16.60 3.84
C PHE A 73 2.17 -16.42 2.48
N MET A 74 1.58 -15.67 1.53
CA MET A 74 2.22 -15.42 0.24
C MET A 74 3.24 -14.28 0.37
N PRO A 75 4.52 -14.45 -0.01
CA PRO A 75 5.49 -13.37 0.11
C PRO A 75 5.05 -12.08 -0.59
N ILE A 76 5.35 -10.93 0.03
CA ILE A 76 4.78 -9.65 -0.45
C ILE A 76 5.30 -9.31 -1.84
N ASN A 77 6.58 -9.59 -2.13
CA ASN A 77 7.13 -9.39 -3.48
C ASN A 77 6.41 -10.26 -4.53
N ASP A 78 6.03 -11.50 -4.17
CA ASP A 78 5.28 -12.38 -5.08
C ASP A 78 3.85 -11.86 -5.31
N GLN A 79 3.20 -11.35 -4.25
CA GLN A 79 1.90 -10.70 -4.37
C GLN A 79 1.98 -9.47 -5.30
N LEU A 80 3.01 -8.64 -5.14
CA LEU A 80 3.24 -7.46 -5.98
C LEU A 80 3.48 -7.84 -7.44
N ASP A 81 4.26 -8.88 -7.71
CA ASP A 81 4.52 -9.36 -9.07
C ASP A 81 3.27 -9.94 -9.72
N TYR A 82 2.46 -10.70 -8.97
CA TYR A 82 1.17 -11.19 -9.43
C TYR A 82 0.22 -10.04 -9.78
N VAL A 83 0.05 -9.09 -8.86
CA VAL A 83 -0.85 -7.96 -9.03
C VAL A 83 -0.38 -7.01 -10.14
N CYS A 84 0.92 -6.78 -10.26
CA CYS A 84 1.50 -5.99 -11.36
C CYS A 84 1.15 -6.60 -12.72
N ARG A 85 1.31 -7.93 -12.88
CA ARG A 85 0.91 -8.64 -14.11
C ARG A 85 -0.60 -8.52 -14.38
N MET A 86 -1.42 -8.77 -13.37
CA MET A 86 -2.88 -8.65 -13.48
C MET A 86 -3.30 -7.25 -13.94
N ILE A 87 -2.69 -6.20 -13.39
CA ILE A 87 -2.98 -4.82 -13.79
C ILE A 87 -2.54 -4.54 -15.23
N HIS A 88 -1.39 -5.09 -15.66
CA HIS A 88 -0.89 -4.92 -17.03
C HIS A 88 -1.74 -5.64 -18.08
N GLU A 89 -2.37 -6.75 -17.72
CA GLU A 89 -3.25 -7.51 -18.61
C GLU A 89 -4.65 -6.89 -18.73
N ASP A 90 -5.07 -6.10 -17.74
CA ASP A 90 -6.34 -5.38 -17.76
C ASP A 90 -6.27 -4.10 -18.61
N LYS A 91 -6.89 -4.15 -19.79
CA LYS A 91 -6.95 -3.01 -20.73
C LYS A 91 -7.56 -1.75 -20.11
N ASN A 92 -8.46 -1.88 -19.13
CA ASN A 92 -9.07 -0.73 -18.47
C ASN A 92 -8.09 0.03 -17.56
N LEU A 93 -6.98 -0.61 -17.15
CA LEU A 93 -5.96 -0.05 -16.26
C LEU A 93 -4.70 0.45 -17.01
N SER A 94 -4.63 0.22 -18.32
CA SER A 94 -3.44 0.46 -19.15
C SER A 94 -3.04 1.95 -19.28
N ASN A 95 -4.00 2.87 -19.24
CA ASN A 95 -3.77 4.32 -19.37
C ASN A 95 -3.44 5.02 -18.03
N GLY A 96 -3.29 4.24 -16.97
CA GLY A 96 -2.99 4.70 -15.62
C GLY A 96 -4.12 4.45 -14.65
N LEU A 97 -3.87 4.66 -13.36
CA LEU A 97 -4.82 4.35 -12.30
C LEU A 97 -4.62 5.16 -11.02
N HIS A 98 -5.69 5.22 -10.22
CA HIS A 98 -5.66 5.52 -8.80
C HIS A 98 -5.56 4.23 -7.99
N MET A 99 -4.97 4.32 -6.80
CA MET A 99 -4.80 3.16 -5.92
C MET A 99 -5.32 3.49 -4.53
N ILE A 100 -6.07 2.57 -3.94
CA ILE A 100 -6.51 2.65 -2.54
C ILE A 100 -6.10 1.35 -1.86
N GLY A 101 -5.34 1.46 -0.78
CA GLY A 101 -4.94 0.34 0.04
C GLY A 101 -5.44 0.50 1.47
N ILE A 102 -5.90 -0.59 2.08
CA ILE A 102 -6.45 -0.62 3.44
C ILE A 102 -5.56 -1.49 4.32
N SER A 103 -5.19 -1.01 5.51
CA SER A 103 -4.26 -1.71 6.42
C SER A 103 -2.97 -2.11 5.67
N GLN A 104 -2.51 -3.37 5.71
CA GLN A 104 -1.32 -3.79 4.95
C GLN A 104 -1.43 -3.48 3.44
N GLY A 105 -2.63 -3.48 2.85
CA GLY A 105 -2.85 -3.07 1.46
C GLY A 105 -2.40 -1.64 1.18
N GLY A 106 -2.43 -0.73 2.18
CA GLY A 106 -1.91 0.64 2.10
C GLY A 106 -0.40 0.70 1.92
N LEU A 107 0.33 -0.23 2.54
CA LEU A 107 1.76 -0.44 2.31
C LEU A 107 2.00 -1.04 0.93
N PHE A 108 1.16 -2.00 0.51
CA PHE A 108 1.31 -2.71 -0.76
C PHE A 108 1.11 -1.80 -1.97
N VAL A 109 0.10 -0.93 -1.96
CA VAL A 109 -0.11 0.01 -3.08
C VAL A 109 1.05 1.01 -3.22
N ARG A 110 1.71 1.39 -2.12
CA ARG A 110 2.95 2.18 -2.18
C ARG A 110 4.08 1.37 -2.82
N ALA A 111 4.30 0.15 -2.34
CA ALA A 111 5.33 -0.72 -2.88
C ALA A 111 5.11 -1.03 -4.38
N LEU A 112 3.84 -1.16 -4.79
CA LEU A 112 3.45 -1.36 -6.17
C LEU A 112 3.87 -0.18 -7.04
N VAL A 113 3.72 1.06 -6.58
CA VAL A 113 4.25 2.24 -7.27
C VAL A 113 5.76 2.17 -7.44
N GLN A 114 6.50 1.73 -6.43
CA GLN A 114 7.96 1.65 -6.49
C GLN A 114 8.44 0.53 -7.44
N LYS A 115 7.80 -0.63 -7.39
CA LYS A 115 8.27 -1.85 -8.07
C LYS A 115 7.68 -2.06 -9.45
N CYS A 116 6.39 -1.80 -9.65
CA CYS A 116 5.72 -1.98 -10.94
C CYS A 116 5.87 -0.74 -11.84
N ASN A 117 5.73 -0.90 -13.15
CA ASN A 117 5.82 0.20 -14.11
C ASN A 117 4.41 0.58 -14.57
N PHE A 118 4.00 1.83 -14.34
CA PHE A 118 2.70 2.31 -14.81
C PHE A 118 2.88 3.47 -15.79
N SER A 119 2.00 3.55 -16.78
CA SER A 119 1.95 4.69 -17.71
C SER A 119 1.68 6.01 -16.97
N LYS A 120 0.78 5.96 -15.97
CA LYS A 120 0.46 7.07 -15.08
C LYS A 120 -0.06 6.55 -13.74
N VAL A 121 0.48 7.08 -12.64
CA VAL A 121 -0.06 6.86 -11.30
C VAL A 121 -0.73 8.15 -10.83
N GLY A 122 -2.02 8.09 -10.56
CA GLY A 122 -2.77 9.20 -9.99
C GLY A 122 -2.56 9.31 -8.48
N THR A 123 -3.64 9.59 -7.75
CA THR A 123 -3.66 9.52 -6.28
C THR A 123 -3.47 8.10 -5.78
N VAL A 124 -2.57 7.94 -4.81
CA VAL A 124 -2.38 6.74 -3.98
C VAL A 124 -2.91 7.05 -2.59
N VAL A 125 -3.86 6.27 -2.11
CA VAL A 125 -4.49 6.42 -0.78
C VAL A 125 -4.12 5.22 0.08
N SER A 126 -3.49 5.47 1.22
CA SER A 126 -3.25 4.47 2.26
C SER A 126 -4.16 4.77 3.44
N ILE A 127 -5.06 3.83 3.76
CA ILE A 127 -5.99 3.93 4.88
C ILE A 127 -5.49 3.01 6.01
N GLY A 128 -4.89 3.58 7.04
CA GLY A 128 -4.33 2.84 8.18
C GLY A 128 -3.19 1.90 7.81
N GLY A 129 -2.44 2.20 6.75
CA GLY A 129 -1.36 1.33 6.28
C GLY A 129 -0.05 1.53 7.03
N PRO A 130 0.63 0.48 7.53
CA PRO A 130 1.84 0.59 8.34
C PRO A 130 3.06 0.94 7.48
N GLN A 131 3.22 2.21 7.12
CA GLN A 131 4.24 2.65 6.16
C GLN A 131 5.68 2.46 6.66
N GLN A 132 5.89 2.48 7.97
CA GLN A 132 7.15 2.15 8.65
C GLN A 132 7.13 0.75 9.29
N GLY A 133 6.19 -0.11 8.91
CA GLY A 133 6.04 -1.43 9.52
C GLY A 133 5.37 -1.40 10.88
N ILE A 134 5.50 -2.50 11.62
CA ILE A 134 4.95 -2.67 12.97
C ILE A 134 6.01 -3.22 13.91
N PHE A 135 5.87 -2.86 15.19
CA PHE A 135 6.62 -3.39 16.33
C PHE A 135 5.69 -3.59 17.52
N GLY A 136 4.77 -4.52 17.35
CA GLY A 136 3.75 -4.83 18.33
C GLY A 136 2.60 -5.53 17.67
N ILE A 137 1.96 -6.41 18.44
CA ILE A 137 0.86 -7.21 17.96
C ILE A 137 -0.35 -6.86 18.81
N PRO A 138 -1.49 -6.50 18.19
CA PRO A 138 -2.70 -6.25 18.95
C PRO A 138 -2.99 -7.44 19.86
N LYS A 139 -3.57 -7.17 21.03
CA LYS A 139 -3.99 -8.23 21.95
C LYS A 139 -4.81 -9.24 21.17
N CYS A 140 -4.34 -10.47 21.07
CA CYS A 140 -5.08 -11.53 20.41
C CYS A 140 -6.45 -11.69 21.10
N ILE A 141 -7.52 -11.32 20.39
CA ILE A 141 -8.89 -11.39 20.90
C ILE A 141 -9.42 -12.80 20.64
N ASN A 142 -10.25 -13.33 21.55
CA ASN A 142 -10.93 -14.60 21.34
C ASN A 142 -12.06 -14.46 20.31
N ASP A 143 -11.73 -14.50 19.02
CA ASP A 143 -12.67 -14.39 17.90
C ASP A 143 -12.58 -15.58 16.90
N GLY A 144 -11.95 -16.68 17.32
CA GLY A 144 -11.77 -17.90 16.51
C GLY A 144 -10.39 -18.03 15.87
N PHE A 145 -9.60 -16.95 15.82
CA PHE A 145 -8.22 -16.96 15.29
C PHE A 145 -7.13 -16.85 16.37
N ILE A 146 -7.50 -17.04 17.64
CA ILE A 146 -6.61 -16.83 18.78
C ILE A 146 -5.30 -17.64 18.67
N HIS A 147 -5.36 -18.90 18.23
CA HIS A 147 -4.17 -19.75 18.10
C HIS A 147 -3.22 -19.26 17.01
N LEU A 148 -3.77 -18.82 15.87
CA LEU A 148 -2.97 -18.26 14.79
C LEU A 148 -2.34 -16.93 15.23
N CYS A 149 -3.09 -16.06 15.89
CA CYS A 149 -2.58 -14.79 16.41
C CYS A 149 -1.46 -14.99 17.44
N LEU A 150 -1.64 -15.92 18.39
CA LEU A 150 -0.63 -16.23 19.40
C LEU A 150 0.64 -16.81 18.78
N LEU A 151 0.50 -17.70 17.80
CA LEU A 151 1.63 -18.27 17.05
C LEU A 151 2.38 -17.16 16.30
N MET A 152 1.67 -16.30 15.56
CA MET A 152 2.28 -15.16 14.88
C MET A 152 2.98 -14.24 15.87
N ASN A 153 2.43 -14.08 17.08
CA ASN A 153 3.06 -13.28 18.12
C ASN A 153 4.40 -13.83 18.58
N GLU A 154 4.49 -15.13 18.80
CA GLU A 154 5.77 -15.77 19.12
C GLU A 154 6.76 -15.69 17.95
N LEU A 155 6.30 -16.00 16.73
CA LEU A 155 7.14 -15.98 15.53
C LEU A 155 7.70 -14.59 15.26
N LEU A 156 6.91 -13.53 15.40
CA LEU A 156 7.36 -12.17 15.16
C LEU A 156 8.25 -11.65 16.28
N SER A 157 7.92 -11.93 17.54
CA SER A 157 8.68 -11.42 18.69
C SER A 157 10.08 -12.03 18.80
N TYR A 158 10.27 -13.28 18.37
CA TYR A 158 11.54 -14.01 18.56
C TYR A 158 12.20 -14.45 17.25
N GLY A 159 11.46 -14.51 16.15
CA GLY A 159 11.90 -15.16 14.92
C GLY A 159 11.60 -14.39 13.64
N ALA A 160 11.14 -13.13 13.71
CA ALA A 160 10.71 -12.37 12.53
C ALA A 160 11.77 -12.39 11.42
N TYR A 161 13.05 -12.26 11.77
CA TYR A 161 14.16 -12.17 10.81
C TYR A 161 14.81 -13.52 10.46
N ILE A 162 14.24 -14.64 10.93
CA ILE A 162 14.65 -15.97 10.46
C ILE A 162 14.22 -16.09 8.99
N ASN A 163 15.14 -16.48 8.10
CA ASN A 163 14.89 -16.52 6.66
C ASN A 163 13.61 -17.28 6.28
N PHE A 164 13.34 -18.42 6.93
CA PHE A 164 12.09 -19.17 6.70
C PHE A 164 10.85 -18.35 7.05
N ILE A 165 10.85 -17.61 8.16
CA ILE A 165 9.72 -16.79 8.59
C ILE A 165 9.56 -15.58 7.67
N GLN A 166 10.65 -14.88 7.34
CA GLN A 166 10.62 -13.79 6.34
C GLN A 166 10.00 -14.26 5.01
N SER A 167 10.35 -15.45 4.53
CA SER A 167 9.89 -15.95 3.23
C SER A 167 8.53 -16.64 3.24
N HIS A 168 7.84 -16.78 4.38
CA HIS A 168 6.54 -17.47 4.45
C HIS A 168 5.50 -16.75 5.32
N LEU A 169 5.85 -15.65 6.00
CA LEU A 169 4.93 -14.87 6.81
C LEU A 169 4.97 -13.41 6.37
N VAL A 170 3.86 -12.94 5.81
CA VAL A 170 3.66 -11.57 5.32
C VAL A 170 3.97 -10.54 6.40
N GLN A 171 3.49 -10.76 7.62
CA GLN A 171 3.65 -9.81 8.72
C GLN A 171 5.12 -9.67 9.13
N ALA A 172 5.94 -10.71 8.96
CA ALA A 172 7.37 -10.65 9.27
C ALA A 172 8.12 -9.72 8.29
N GLN A 173 7.68 -9.67 7.03
CA GLN A 173 8.31 -8.86 6.00
C GLN A 173 8.17 -7.34 6.22
N TYR A 174 7.24 -6.92 7.07
CA TYR A 174 7.14 -5.54 7.58
C TYR A 174 7.19 -5.44 9.11
N TRP A 175 7.75 -6.44 9.78
CA TRP A 175 8.19 -6.31 11.16
C TRP A 175 9.44 -5.44 11.20
N HIS A 176 9.39 -4.37 12.00
CA HIS A 176 10.44 -3.38 12.11
C HIS A 176 10.82 -3.27 13.59
N ASP A 177 11.87 -3.98 14.00
CA ASP A 177 12.36 -3.96 15.38
C ASP A 177 13.25 -2.73 15.62
N PRO A 178 12.77 -1.70 16.36
CA PRO A 178 13.56 -0.51 16.62
C PRO A 178 14.66 -0.76 17.66
N LEU A 179 14.64 -1.89 18.38
CA LEU A 179 15.67 -2.25 19.35
C LEU A 179 16.87 -2.93 18.68
N GLU A 180 16.64 -3.59 17.55
CA GLU A 180 17.63 -4.33 16.77
C GLU A 180 17.63 -3.84 15.31
N GLU A 181 17.76 -2.54 15.12
CA GLU A 181 17.68 -1.84 13.84
C GLU A 181 18.62 -2.44 12.77
N ASP A 182 19.86 -2.79 13.14
CA ASP A 182 20.83 -3.40 12.21
C ASP A 182 20.38 -4.78 11.72
N VAL A 183 19.66 -5.55 12.55
CA VAL A 183 19.08 -6.84 12.19
C VAL A 183 17.92 -6.63 11.23
N TYR A 184 17.03 -5.67 11.53
CA TYR A 184 15.93 -5.28 10.64
C TYR A 184 16.44 -4.91 9.24
N ARG A 185 17.40 -3.98 9.15
CA ARG A 185 17.97 -3.51 7.89
C ARG A 185 18.58 -4.63 7.07
N LYS A 186 19.29 -5.55 7.74
CA LYS A 186 20.01 -6.64 7.09
C LYS A 186 19.12 -7.79 6.62
N TYR A 187 18.05 -8.11 7.35
CA TYR A 187 17.29 -9.35 7.14
C TYR A 187 15.83 -9.15 6.72
N SER A 188 15.27 -7.95 6.79
CA SER A 188 13.96 -7.66 6.22
C SER A 188 13.99 -7.87 4.70
N GLN A 189 13.13 -8.76 4.18
CA GLN A 189 13.07 -9.10 2.76
C GLN A 189 12.17 -8.14 1.94
N PHE A 190 11.55 -7.15 2.58
CA PHE A 190 10.59 -6.27 1.92
C PHE A 190 10.62 -4.84 2.44
N LEU A 191 10.29 -4.60 3.72
CA LEU A 191 10.11 -3.24 4.22
C LEU A 191 11.40 -2.44 4.15
N ALA A 192 12.54 -3.04 4.50
CA ALA A 192 13.84 -2.37 4.42
C ALA A 192 14.22 -1.99 2.97
N ASP A 193 13.83 -2.79 1.98
CA ASP A 193 14.03 -2.48 0.54
C ASP A 193 13.20 -1.26 0.13
N ILE A 194 11.87 -1.30 0.33
CA ILE A 194 10.99 -0.21 -0.13
C ILE A 194 11.16 1.07 0.70
N ASN A 195 11.78 1.00 1.87
CA ASN A 195 12.15 2.16 2.69
C ASN A 195 13.60 2.62 2.48
N GLN A 196 14.35 2.00 1.56
CA GLN A 196 15.69 2.43 1.17
C GLN A 196 16.69 2.41 2.34
N GLU A 197 16.52 1.48 3.29
CA GLU A 197 17.26 1.50 4.57
C GLU A 197 18.76 1.24 4.41
N ASN A 198 19.14 0.51 3.36
CA ASN A 198 20.54 0.14 3.06
C ASN A 198 21.12 0.98 1.92
N GLU A 199 20.34 1.22 0.87
CA GLU A 199 20.76 1.95 -0.32
C GLU A 199 19.61 2.72 -0.95
N ILE A 200 19.93 3.86 -1.56
CA ILE A 200 18.95 4.69 -2.27
C ILE A 200 18.74 4.13 -3.66
N ASN A 201 17.60 3.46 -3.87
CA ASN A 201 17.12 3.10 -5.20
C ASN A 201 16.48 4.31 -5.90
N GLU A 202 17.20 4.94 -6.82
CA GLU A 202 16.72 6.13 -7.55
C GLU A 202 15.47 5.87 -8.39
N ILE A 203 15.26 4.64 -8.89
CA ILE A 203 14.06 4.29 -9.66
C ILE A 203 12.83 4.35 -8.76
N TYR A 204 12.91 3.81 -7.55
CA TYR A 204 11.81 3.86 -6.57
C TYR A 204 11.48 5.32 -6.22
N ARG A 205 12.51 6.13 -5.98
CA ARG A 205 12.36 7.55 -5.64
C ARG A 205 11.69 8.34 -6.77
N GLU A 206 12.14 8.17 -8.01
CA GLU A 206 11.54 8.88 -9.16
C GLU A 206 10.10 8.43 -9.43
N LYS A 207 9.78 7.15 -9.29
CA LYS A 207 8.40 6.67 -9.40
C LYS A 207 7.49 7.28 -8.33
N MET A 208 7.95 7.37 -7.09
CA MET A 208 7.20 8.02 -6.00
C MET A 208 7.04 9.53 -6.20
N LYS A 209 8.02 10.23 -6.81
CA LYS A 209 7.87 11.65 -7.16
C LYS A 209 6.86 11.89 -8.28
N ASN A 210 6.67 10.92 -9.17
CA ASN A 210 5.81 11.02 -10.34
C ASN A 210 4.33 10.69 -10.08
N ILE A 211 3.96 10.28 -8.86
CA ILE A 211 2.55 10.13 -8.50
C ILE A 211 1.88 11.50 -8.38
N GLN A 212 0.58 11.57 -8.61
CA GLN A 212 -0.16 12.83 -8.46
C GLN A 212 -0.25 13.29 -7.00
N ARG A 213 -0.50 12.35 -6.08
CA ARG A 213 -0.63 12.62 -4.64
C ARG A 213 -0.51 11.33 -3.85
N LEU A 214 0.15 11.41 -2.70
CA LEU A 214 0.06 10.41 -1.64
C LEU A 214 -0.87 10.93 -0.54
N VAL A 215 -1.94 10.19 -0.23
CA VAL A 215 -2.88 10.49 0.86
C VAL A 215 -2.73 9.42 1.93
N LEU A 216 -2.41 9.83 3.15
CA LEU A 216 -2.26 8.94 4.29
C LEU A 216 -3.36 9.23 5.30
N VAL A 217 -4.18 8.25 5.61
CA VAL A 217 -5.24 8.35 6.62
C VAL A 217 -4.77 7.60 7.86
N LYS A 218 -4.66 8.33 8.97
CA LYS A 218 -4.34 7.77 10.30
C LYS A 218 -5.57 7.69 11.17
N PHE A 219 -5.80 6.57 11.84
CA PHE A 219 -6.84 6.42 12.85
C PHE A 219 -6.31 6.84 14.23
N SER A 220 -6.89 7.89 14.83
CA SER A 220 -6.40 8.44 16.10
C SER A 220 -6.47 7.45 17.27
N GLY A 221 -7.46 6.55 17.24
CA GLY A 221 -7.70 5.49 18.22
C GLY A 221 -7.25 4.10 17.77
N ASP A 222 -6.37 4.00 16.77
CA ASP A 222 -5.88 2.69 16.31
C ASP A 222 -5.17 1.93 17.46
N THR A 223 -5.49 0.64 17.57
CA THR A 223 -4.89 -0.30 18.53
C THR A 223 -4.38 -1.57 17.84
N ILE A 224 -4.49 -1.62 16.51
CA ILE A 224 -4.09 -2.72 15.63
C ILE A 224 -2.70 -2.43 15.04
N VAL A 225 -2.50 -1.24 14.47
CA VAL A 225 -1.19 -0.80 13.99
C VAL A 225 -0.39 -0.25 15.16
N ILE A 226 0.72 -0.91 15.49
CA ILE A 226 1.58 -0.53 16.62
C ILE A 226 3.00 -0.31 16.09
N PRO A 227 3.56 0.91 16.17
CA PRO A 227 2.90 2.16 16.60
C PRO A 227 1.96 2.70 15.51
N LYS A 228 0.83 3.30 15.91
CA LYS A 228 -0.13 3.94 14.99
C LYS A 228 0.49 5.10 14.18
N GLU A 229 1.59 5.66 14.66
CA GLU A 229 2.41 6.64 13.93
C GLU A 229 2.89 6.11 12.57
N SER A 230 3.04 4.79 12.43
CA SER A 230 3.41 4.11 11.18
C SER A 230 2.44 4.42 10.04
N GLU A 231 1.17 4.72 10.34
CA GLU A 231 0.16 5.12 9.36
C GLU A 231 0.52 6.42 8.61
N TRP A 232 1.36 7.27 9.22
CA TRP A 232 1.88 8.52 8.68
C TRP A 232 3.42 8.53 8.55
N PHE A 233 4.03 7.36 8.34
CA PHE A 233 5.49 7.17 8.28
C PHE A 233 6.27 7.59 9.55
N GLY A 234 5.59 7.86 10.66
CA GLY A 234 6.27 7.95 11.95
C GLY A 234 6.61 6.55 12.47
N PHE A 235 7.57 6.44 13.36
CA PHE A 235 7.90 5.15 13.98
C PHE A 235 8.54 5.34 15.35
N TYR A 236 8.86 4.25 16.03
CA TYR A 236 9.69 4.33 17.22
C TYR A 236 11.09 4.87 16.89
N GLN A 237 11.69 5.57 17.85
CA GLN A 237 13.08 5.99 17.78
C GLN A 237 14.00 4.78 17.88
N ASN A 238 15.14 4.80 17.18
CA ASN A 238 16.14 3.73 17.27
C ASN A 238 16.58 3.53 18.74
N GLY A 239 16.55 2.28 19.20
CA GLY A 239 16.80 1.86 20.58
C GLY A 239 15.62 2.07 21.53
N SER A 240 14.43 2.42 21.04
CA SER A 240 13.23 2.64 21.87
C SER A 240 12.03 1.86 21.34
N SER A 241 11.18 1.41 22.25
CA SER A 241 9.86 0.82 21.95
C SER A 241 8.70 1.67 22.49
N THR A 242 8.98 2.91 22.89
CA THR A 242 8.01 3.81 23.53
C THR A 242 7.99 5.19 22.90
N ASN A 243 9.16 5.79 22.67
CA ASN A 243 9.27 7.12 22.09
C ASN A 243 9.16 7.03 20.58
N THR A 244 8.25 7.81 19.99
CA THR A 244 8.06 7.87 18.55
C THR A 244 8.64 9.15 17.94
N THR A 245 8.94 9.08 16.65
CA THR A 245 9.35 10.20 15.81
C THR A 245 8.38 10.37 14.65
N THR A 246 8.26 11.59 14.15
CA THR A 246 7.46 11.90 12.95
C THR A 246 8.26 11.58 11.68
N LEU A 247 7.59 11.55 10.52
CA LEU A 247 8.30 11.43 9.23
C LEU A 247 9.33 12.57 9.06
N GLN A 248 8.95 13.81 9.38
CA GLN A 248 9.78 14.99 9.17
C GLN A 248 11.09 14.96 9.97
N ASP A 249 11.06 14.31 11.13
CA ASP A 249 12.19 14.16 12.04
C ASP A 249 12.98 12.86 11.79
N SER A 250 12.55 12.02 10.83
CA SER A 250 13.21 10.76 10.51
C SER A 250 14.44 10.94 9.61
N ILE A 251 15.36 9.97 9.68
CA ILE A 251 16.54 9.91 8.79
C ILE A 251 16.10 9.81 7.33
N LEU A 252 15.09 8.96 7.06
CA LEU A 252 14.50 8.80 5.73
C LEU A 252 14.15 10.14 5.07
N TYR A 253 13.46 11.03 5.79
CA TYR A 253 13.06 12.32 5.24
C TYR A 253 14.23 13.31 5.12
N THR A 254 15.08 13.37 6.15
CA THR A 254 16.18 14.35 6.21
C THR A 254 17.30 14.07 5.20
N GLU A 255 17.62 12.81 4.91
CA GLU A 255 18.61 12.44 3.90
C GLU A 255 18.09 12.63 2.47
N LEU A 256 16.79 12.37 2.24
CA LEU A 256 16.12 12.66 0.97
C LEU A 256 16.06 14.18 0.68
N GLN A 257 15.90 15.01 1.71
CA GLN A 257 16.02 16.48 1.56
C GLN A 257 17.47 16.94 1.32
N ARG A 258 18.47 16.28 1.92
CA ARG A 258 19.87 16.66 1.71
C ARG A 258 20.37 16.31 0.31
N SER A 259 19.88 15.20 -0.25
CA SER A 259 20.17 14.78 -1.64
C SER A 259 19.41 15.60 -2.68
N SER A 260 18.45 16.45 -2.28
CA SER A 260 17.69 17.32 -3.19
C SER A 260 17.16 18.56 -2.47
N ARG A 261 17.65 19.74 -2.82
CA ARG A 261 16.90 21.00 -2.62
C ARG A 261 15.56 20.92 -3.38
N MET A 262 14.54 20.27 -2.84
CA MET A 262 13.16 20.30 -3.35
C MET A 262 12.23 19.45 -2.47
N PHE A 263 11.67 20.06 -1.44
CA PHE A 263 10.30 19.80 -0.96
C PHE A 263 9.78 21.13 -0.40
N CYS A 264 9.18 21.93 -1.27
CA CYS A 264 8.19 22.96 -0.91
C CYS A 264 6.88 22.57 -1.57
#